data_AF-A0A961Q5Q7-F1
#
_entry.id   AF-A0A961Q5Q7-F1
#
_cell.length_a   1.000
_cell.length_b   1.000
_cell.length_c   1.000
_cell.angle_alpha   90.00
_cell.angle_beta   90.00
_cell.angle_gamma   90.00
#
_symmetry.space_group_name_H-M   'P 1'
#
loop_
_entity.id
_entity.type
_entity.pdbx_description
1 polymer ?
#
loop_
_entity_poly.entity_id
_entity_poly.type
_entity_poly.pdbx_seq_one_letter_code
_entity_poly.pdbx_strand_id
1 'polypeptide(L)'
;MISYLFATLVIAGIYAILALGLNVIWGLGGMVNLGLAGFFAVGAYTSALSSIGGYPIWLSCLLAFVIAGAIGALLARLTLNLQG
;
A
#
# COMPACT_ATOMS: atom_id res chain seq x y z
N MET A 1 22.43 -13.10 -11.33
CA MET A 1 21.30 -13.72 -12.06
C MET A 1 20.15 -14.09 -11.13
N ILE A 2 20.40 -14.84 -10.05
CA ILE A 2 19.38 -15.21 -9.05
C ILE A 2 18.77 -14.01 -8.31
N SER A 3 19.57 -13.00 -7.94
CA SER A 3 19.07 -11.76 -7.29
C SER A 3 18.07 -10.98 -8.15
N TYR A 4 18.27 -10.96 -9.47
CA TYR A 4 17.35 -10.31 -10.41
C TYR A 4 16.01 -11.03 -10.49
N LEU A 5 16.02 -12.37 -10.47
CA LEU A 5 14.80 -13.18 -10.44
C LEU A 5 14.01 -12.92 -9.15
N PHE A 6 14.70 -12.86 -8.00
CA PHE A 6 14.04 -12.52 -6.73
C PHE A 6 13.41 -11.12 -6.77
N ALA A 7 14.12 -10.11 -7.25
CA ALA A 7 13.57 -8.74 -7.36
C ALA A 7 12.34 -8.69 -8.27
N THR A 8 12.42 -9.33 -9.44
CA THR A 8 11.27 -9.45 -10.36
C THR A 8 10.09 -10.15 -9.71
N LEU A 9 10.32 -11.25 -8.99
CA LEU A 9 9.25 -12.03 -8.36
C LEU A 9 8.58 -11.25 -7.23
N VAL A 10 9.35 -10.48 -6.45
CA VAL A 10 8.81 -9.60 -5.40
C VAL A 10 7.92 -8.53 -6.02
N ILE A 11 8.38 -7.85 -7.07
CA ILE A 11 7.60 -6.81 -7.76
C ILE A 11 6.33 -7.42 -8.37
N ALA A 12 6.44 -8.57 -9.03
CA ALA A 12 5.30 -9.28 -9.58
C ALA A 12 4.28 -9.67 -8.50
N GLY A 13 4.73 -10.15 -7.34
CA GLY A 13 3.88 -10.47 -6.20
C GLY A 13 3.14 -9.25 -5.65
N ILE A 14 3.81 -8.11 -5.52
CA ILE A 14 3.20 -6.85 -5.10
C ILE A 14 2.10 -6.43 -6.09
N TYR A 15 2.39 -6.45 -7.39
CA TYR A 15 1.39 -6.09 -8.41
C TYR A 15 0.24 -7.11 -8.50
N ALA A 16 0.49 -8.40 -8.26
CA ALA A 16 -0.57 -9.40 -8.20
C ALA A 16 -1.56 -9.10 -7.06
N ILE A 17 -1.07 -8.74 -5.88
CA ILE A 17 -1.93 -8.35 -4.75
C ILE A 17 -2.71 -7.06 -5.07
N LEU A 18 -2.06 -6.07 -5.69
CA LEU A 18 -2.71 -4.83 -6.12
C LEU A 18 -3.82 -5.10 -7.16
N ALA A 19 -3.55 -5.97 -8.13
CA ALA A 19 -4.52 -6.34 -9.15
C ALA A 19 -5.73 -7.08 -8.55
N LEU A 20 -5.51 -7.96 -7.57
CA LEU A 20 -6.59 -8.60 -6.82
C LEU A 20 -7.42 -7.59 -6.04
N GLY A 21 -6.79 -6.65 -5.33
CA GLY A 21 -7.49 -5.57 -4.62
C GLY A 21 -8.32 -4.69 -5.55
N LEU A 22 -7.77 -4.34 -6.71
CA LEU A 22 -8.49 -3.59 -7.74
C LEU A 22 -9.65 -4.40 -8.33
N ASN A 23 -9.48 -5.71 -8.54
CA ASN A 23 -10.53 -6.59 -9.03
C ASN A 23 -11.69 -6.70 -8.03
N VAL A 24 -11.41 -6.73 -6.73
CA VAL A 24 -12.47 -6.71 -5.70
C VAL A 24 -13.24 -5.39 -5.75
N ILE A 25 -12.55 -4.25 -5.84
CA ILE A 25 -13.21 -2.94 -5.71
C ILE A 25 -13.92 -2.54 -7.01
N TRP A 26 -13.22 -2.65 -8.14
CA TRP A 26 -13.76 -2.29 -9.45
C TRP A 26 -14.57 -3.44 -10.04
N GLY A 27 -14.03 -4.66 -10.02
CA GLY A 27 -14.68 -5.81 -10.64
C GLY A 27 -15.97 -6.24 -9.94
N LEU A 28 -15.96 -6.37 -8.60
CA LEU A 28 -17.17 -6.75 -7.84
C LEU A 28 -17.99 -5.53 -7.39
N GLY A 29 -17.33 -4.45 -6.97
CA GLY A 29 -17.99 -3.24 -6.47
C GLY A 29 -18.45 -2.25 -7.55
N GLY A 30 -17.98 -2.38 -8.80
CA GLY A 30 -18.35 -1.49 -9.91
C GLY A 30 -17.84 -0.04 -9.77
N MET A 31 -17.09 0.28 -8.73
CA MET A 31 -16.60 1.63 -8.43
C MET A 31 -15.15 1.81 -8.86
N VAL A 32 -14.86 2.95 -9.49
CA VAL A 32 -13.49 3.30 -9.87
C VAL A 32 -12.67 3.62 -8.62
N ASN A 33 -11.56 2.91 -8.42
CA ASN A 33 -10.63 3.18 -7.32
C ASN A 33 -9.46 4.06 -7.77
N LEU A 34 -9.54 5.36 -7.48
CA LEU A 34 -8.46 6.32 -7.75
C LEU A 34 -7.41 6.41 -6.62
N GLY A 35 -7.73 5.90 -5.43
CA GLY A 35 -6.88 6.03 -4.23
C GLY A 35 -5.88 4.89 -4.02
N LEU A 36 -6.06 3.75 -4.70
CA LEU A 36 -5.26 2.53 -4.49
C LEU A 36 -3.75 2.79 -4.60
N ALA A 37 -3.33 3.49 -5.67
CA ALA A 37 -1.92 3.80 -5.90
C ALA A 37 -1.34 4.75 -4.84
N GLY A 38 -2.15 5.68 -4.31
CA GLY A 38 -1.74 6.60 -3.24
C GLY A 38 -1.46 5.87 -1.94
N PHE A 39 -2.39 4.99 -1.51
CA PHE A 39 -2.19 4.19 -0.29
C PHE A 39 -1.02 3.21 -0.41
N PHE A 40 -0.85 2.62 -1.59
CA PHE A 40 0.32 1.79 -1.89
C PHE A 40 1.63 2.58 -1.74
N ALA A 41 1.70 3.78 -2.33
CA ALA A 41 2.89 4.62 -2.26
C ALA A 41 3.25 5.01 -0.82
N VAL A 42 2.25 5.38 -0.01
CA VAL A 42 2.46 5.74 1.41
C VAL A 42 3.11 4.59 2.20
N GLY A 43 2.59 3.36 2.07
CA GLY A 43 3.16 2.20 2.74
C GLY A 43 4.57 1.86 2.27
N ALA A 44 4.80 1.89 0.95
CA ALA A 44 6.11 1.62 0.35
C ALA A 44 7.17 2.64 0.81
N TYR A 45 6.83 3.93 0.80
CA TYR A 45 7.74 5.00 1.21
C TYR A 45 8.07 4.94 2.70
N THR A 46 7.08 4.63 3.54
CA THR A 46 7.28 4.45 4.98
C THR A 46 8.23 3.30 5.28
N SER A 47 8.04 2.15 4.61
CA SER A 47 8.91 0.98 4.75
C SER A 47 10.34 1.30 4.27
N ALA A 48 10.49 2.00 3.14
CA ALA A 48 11.79 2.41 2.61
C ALA A 48 12.53 3.37 3.56
N LEU A 49 11.84 4.39 4.09
CA LEU A 49 12.44 5.36 5.02
C LEU A 49 12.86 4.70 6.33
N SER A 50 12.03 3.80 6.87
CA SER A 50 12.36 3.04 8.08
C SER A 50 13.53 2.07 7.86
N SER A 51 13.64 1.47 6.67
CA SER A 51 14.78 0.63 6.30
C SER A 51 16.08 1.44 6.17
N ILE A 52 16.02 2.68 5.67
CA ILE A 52 17.18 3.59 5.61
C ILE A 52 17.60 4.01 7.04
N GLY A 53 16.64 4.15 7.95
CA GLY A 53 16.88 4.44 9.37
C GLY A 53 17.53 3.29 10.16
N GLY A 54 17.83 2.14 9.53
CA GLY A 54 18.50 1.01 10.18
C GLY A 54 17.59 0.12 11.03
N TYR A 55 16.27 0.31 10.97
CA TYR A 55 15.32 -0.54 11.69
C TYR A 55 15.22 -1.93 11.03
N PRO A 56 14.98 -2.99 11.84
CA PRO A 56 14.79 -4.32 11.28
C PRO A 56 13.53 -4.35 10.41
N ILE A 57 13.58 -5.13 9.33
CA ILE A 57 12.52 -5.25 8.31
C ILE A 57 11.13 -5.50 8.90
N TRP A 58 11.03 -6.30 9.95
CA TRP A 58 9.76 -6.58 10.64
C TRP A 58 9.16 -5.33 11.29
N LEU A 59 9.99 -4.49 11.91
CA LEU A 59 9.55 -3.22 12.50
C LEU A 59 9.14 -2.23 11.40
N SER A 60 9.93 -2.14 10.33
CA SER A 60 9.64 -1.28 9.18
C SER A 60 8.31 -1.66 8.51
N CYS A 61 8.00 -2.96 8.44
CA CYS A 61 6.74 -3.46 7.93
C CYS A 61 5.56 -3.08 8.85
N LEU A 62 5.69 -3.29 10.17
CA LEU A 62 4.68 -2.86 11.14
C LEU A 62 4.43 -1.35 11.10
N LEU A 63 5.50 -0.55 11.04
CA LEU A 63 5.39 0.91 10.91
C LEU A 63 4.69 1.31 9.61
N ALA A 64 5.01 0.66 8.50
CA ALA A 64 4.33 0.92 7.22
C ALA A 64 2.83 0.63 7.31
N PHE A 65 2.42 -0.48 7.95
CA PHE A 65 1.00 -0.80 8.17
C PHE A 65 0.31 0.25 9.06
N VAL A 66 0.93 0.64 10.16
CA VAL A 66 0.36 1.62 11.11
C VAL A 66 0.20 2.98 10.44
N ILE A 67 1.23 3.46 9.73
CA ILE A 67 1.20 4.78 9.08
C ILE A 67 0.25 4.80 7.89
N ALA A 68 0.27 3.76 7.04
CA ALA A 68 -0.69 3.64 5.95
C ALA A 68 -2.13 3.58 6.47
N GLY A 69 -2.38 2.81 7.54
CA GLY A 69 -3.67 2.73 8.22
C GLY A 69 -4.10 4.07 8.83
N ALA A 70 -3.20 4.79 9.49
CA ALA A 70 -3.49 6.10 10.07
C ALA A 70 -3.85 7.14 9.01
N ILE A 71 -3.12 7.18 7.89
CA ILE A 71 -3.40 8.07 6.77
C ILE A 71 -4.72 7.69 6.10
N GLY A 72 -4.99 6.38 5.92
CA GLY A 72 -6.28 5.88 5.43
C GLY A 72 -7.45 6.27 6.33
N ALA A 73 -7.31 6.12 7.64
CA ALA A 73 -8.33 6.52 8.61
C ALA A 73 -8.57 8.03 8.62
N LEU A 74 -7.50 8.83 8.53
CA LEU A 74 -7.60 10.29 8.44
C LEU A 74 -8.36 10.71 7.18
N LEU A 75 -8.01 10.15 6.02
CA LEU A 75 -8.69 10.42 4.75
C LEU A 75 -10.15 10.00 4.80
N ALA A 76 -10.45 8.79 5.28
CA ALA A 76 -11.83 8.32 5.44
C ALA A 76 -12.65 9.27 6.33
N ARG A 77 -12.07 9.72 7.45
CA ARG A 77 -12.72 10.71 8.34
C ARG A 77 -12.94 12.06 7.67
N LEU A 78 -11.99 12.54 6.89
CA LEU A 78 -12.13 13.78 6.12
C LEU A 78 -13.22 13.66 5.05
N THR A 79 -13.32 12.50 4.39
CA THR A 79 -14.32 12.29 3.33
C THR A 79 -15.74 12.14 3.90
N LEU A 80 -15.89 11.52 5.07
CA LEU A 80 -17.19 11.38 5.75
C LEU A 80 -17.81 12.72 6.15
N ASN A 81 -16.99 13.74 6.41
CA ASN A 81 -17.47 15.08 6.75
C ASN A 81 -17.87 15.93 5.53
N LEU A 82 -17.65 15.43 4.30
CA LEU A 82 -18.02 16.09 3.05
C LEU A 82 -19.38 15.64 2.54
N GLN A 83 -20.34 15.38 3.44
CA GLN A 83 -21.75 15.22 3.08
C GLN A 83 -22.30 16.56 2.57
N GLY A 84 -22.19 16.75 1.26
CA GLY A 84 -23.07 17.62 0.47
C GLY A 84 -24.23 16.83 -0.11
#